data_AF-A0A3A4YY84-F1
#
_entry.id   AF-A0A3A4YY84-F1
#
_cell.length_a   1.000
_cell.length_b   1.000
_cell.length_c   1.000
_cell.angle_alpha   90.00
_cell.angle_beta   90.00
_cell.angle_gamma   90.00
#
_symmetry.space_group_name_H-M   'P 1'
#
loop_
_entity.id
_entity.type
_entity.pdbx_description
1 polymer ?
#
loop_
_entity_poly.entity_id
_entity_poly.type
_entity_poly.pdbx_seq_one_letter_code
_entity_poly.pdbx_strand_id
1 'polypeptide(L)'
;MSDCIFNEKMGGNLASLFEPSSVAVVGASDNPEKLGFHVMKSLTLGGYRGRIIPINPRALEIMGIQSFQSLSSCPDRIDLAIIVVPARHVPSVFQECGAKG
;
A
#
# COMPACT_ATOMS: atom_id res chain seq x y z
N MET A 1 24.72 30.08 -27.61
CA MET A 1 25.12 29.85 -26.22
C MET A 1 24.15 30.62 -25.33
N SER A 2 22.95 30.09 -25.17
CA SER A 2 21.98 30.51 -24.15
C SER A 2 21.11 29.28 -23.90
N ASP A 3 21.10 28.90 -22.63
CA ASP A 3 20.89 27.56 -22.14
C ASP A 3 19.48 27.00 -22.32
N CYS A 4 19.45 25.68 -22.42
CA CYS A 4 18.35 24.81 -22.05
C CYS A 4 17.59 25.35 -20.83
N ILE A 5 16.39 25.90 -21.04
CA ILE A 5 15.41 26.05 -19.95
C ILE A 5 14.31 25.02 -20.18
N PHE A 6 14.53 23.89 -19.50
CA PHE A 6 13.58 22.96 -18.92
C PHE A 6 12.14 22.97 -19.46
N ASN A 7 11.84 21.87 -20.14
CA ASN A 7 10.51 21.30 -20.28
C ASN A 7 9.88 21.03 -18.89
N GLU A 8 9.14 21.99 -18.34
CA GLU A 8 8.30 21.79 -17.16
C GLU A 8 6.97 21.11 -17.56
N LYS A 9 7.04 19.79 -17.75
CA LYS A 9 5.90 18.92 -17.46
C LYS A 9 6.22 18.07 -16.24
N MET A 10 6.09 18.67 -15.06
CA MET A 10 6.10 17.96 -13.76
C MET A 10 4.82 18.30 -12.99
N GLY A 11 3.67 17.95 -13.57
CA GLY A 11 2.44 17.73 -12.82
C GLY A 11 2.24 16.22 -12.72
N GLY A 12 2.73 15.60 -11.65
CA GLY A 12 2.55 14.16 -11.43
C GLY A 12 1.06 13.83 -11.34
N ASN A 13 0.62 12.82 -12.08
CA ASN A 13 -0.75 12.31 -11.98
C ASN A 13 -0.94 11.68 -10.60
N LEU A 14 -1.58 12.42 -9.68
CA LEU A 14 -1.88 11.97 -8.30
C LEU A 14 -3.18 11.14 -8.22
N ALA A 15 -3.80 10.77 -9.34
CA ALA A 15 -5.04 10.01 -9.32
C ALA A 15 -4.91 8.69 -8.53
N SER A 16 -3.75 8.02 -8.58
CA SER A 16 -3.52 6.80 -7.80
C SER A 16 -3.49 7.02 -6.28
N LEU A 17 -3.22 8.25 -5.82
CA LEU A 17 -3.23 8.58 -4.39
C LEU A 17 -4.66 8.79 -3.88
N PHE A 18 -5.52 9.42 -4.69
CA PHE A 18 -6.88 9.78 -4.28
C PHE A 18 -7.93 8.73 -4.67
N GLU A 19 -7.72 8.02 -5.79
CA GLU A 19 -8.63 7.03 -6.36
C GLU A 19 -7.89 5.74 -6.76
N PRO A 20 -7.16 5.07 -5.85
CA PRO A 20 -6.48 3.82 -6.17
C PRO A 20 -7.49 2.73 -6.51
N SER A 21 -7.23 1.94 -7.55
CA SER A 21 -7.97 0.72 -7.85
C SER A 21 -7.55 -0.45 -6.95
N SER A 22 -6.35 -0.39 -6.37
CA SER A 22 -5.87 -1.34 -5.37
C SER A 22 -5.04 -0.68 -4.26
N VAL A 23 -5.27 -1.09 -3.02
CA VAL A 23 -4.55 -0.62 -1.83
C VAL A 23 -3.95 -1.80 -1.09
N ALA A 24 -2.63 -1.77 -0.91
CA ALA A 24 -1.93 -2.67 -0.01
C ALA A 24 -1.86 -2.09 1.40
N VAL A 25 -2.13 -2.91 2.42
CA VAL A 25 -2.00 -2.50 3.83
C VAL A 25 -0.87 -3.30 4.46
N VAL A 26 0.30 -2.67 4.61
CA VAL A 26 1.48 -3.30 5.21
C VAL A 26 1.42 -3.19 6.72
N GLY A 27 1.46 -4.34 7.40
CA GLY A 27 1.15 -4.39 8.83
C GLY A 27 -0.35 -4.58 9.11
N ALA A 28 -1.11 -5.04 8.11
CA ALA A 28 -2.51 -5.42 8.30
C ALA A 28 -2.67 -6.42 9.46
N SER A 29 -3.77 -6.29 10.20
CA SER A 29 -4.12 -7.23 11.28
C SER A 29 -5.64 -7.29 11.47
N ASP A 30 -6.10 -8.41 12.01
CA ASP A 30 -7.42 -8.65 12.58
C ASP A 30 -7.52 -8.32 14.09
N ASN A 31 -6.39 -8.10 14.76
CA ASN A 31 -6.34 -7.75 16.18
C ASN A 31 -6.74 -6.27 16.39
N PRO A 32 -7.84 -5.99 17.12
CA PRO A 32 -8.32 -4.63 17.38
C PRO A 32 -7.35 -3.69 18.10
N GLU A 33 -6.32 -4.20 18.77
CA GLU A 33 -5.31 -3.40 19.47
C GLU A 33 -4.23 -2.83 18.53
N LYS A 34 -4.16 -3.32 17.28
CA LYS A 34 -3.12 -2.91 16.32
C LYS A 34 -3.64 -1.85 15.37
N LEU A 35 -2.82 -0.86 15.06
CA LEU A 35 -3.16 0.20 14.10
C LEU A 35 -3.56 -0.34 12.71
N GLY A 36 -2.91 -1.42 12.25
CA GLY A 36 -3.26 -2.08 10.99
C GLY A 36 -4.70 -2.59 10.93
N PHE A 37 -5.30 -2.97 12.07
CA PHE A 37 -6.71 -3.32 12.13
C PHE A 37 -7.61 -2.14 11.83
N HIS A 38 -7.30 -0.96 12.35
CA HIS A 38 -8.12 0.22 12.11
C HIS A 38 -8.08 0.66 10.64
N VAL A 39 -6.94 0.53 9.97
CA VAL A 39 -6.83 0.78 8.52
C VAL A 39 -7.66 -0.25 7.75
N MET A 40 -7.48 -1.54 8.05
CA MET A 40 -8.27 -2.60 7.42
C MET A 40 -9.77 -2.38 7.62
N LYS A 41 -10.21 -2.11 8.85
CA LYS A 41 -11.61 -1.82 9.20
C LYS A 41 -12.14 -0.62 8.42
N SER A 42 -11.34 0.44 8.29
CA SER A 42 -11.74 1.65 7.56
C SER A 42 -11.96 1.36 6.07
N LEU A 43 -11.10 0.55 5.45
CA LEU A 43 -11.26 0.19 4.04
C LEU A 43 -12.43 -0.78 3.83
N THR A 44 -12.53 -1.83 4.65
CA THR A 44 -13.56 -2.88 4.48
C THR A 44 -14.96 -2.39 4.84
N LEU A 45 -15.12 -1.66 5.94
CA LEU A 45 -16.42 -1.17 6.40
C LEU A 45 -16.74 0.24 5.91
N GLY A 46 -15.75 1.02 5.50
CA GLY A 46 -15.94 2.37 4.95
C GLY A 46 -16.34 2.40 3.48
N GLY A 47 -16.51 1.24 2.84
CA GLY A 47 -17.02 1.14 1.47
C GLY A 47 -15.99 1.44 0.38
N TYR A 48 -14.69 1.24 0.66
CA TYR A 48 -13.68 1.29 -0.38
C TYR A 48 -13.98 0.21 -1.44
N ARG A 49 -14.11 0.64 -2.69
CA ARG A 49 -14.56 -0.22 -3.80
C ARG A 49 -13.41 -0.89 -4.56
N GLY A 50 -12.20 -0.42 -4.36
CA GLY A 50 -11.01 -1.02 -4.94
C GLY A 50 -10.60 -2.29 -4.21
N ARG A 51 -9.57 -2.94 -4.74
CA ARG A 51 -9.05 -4.19 -4.17
C ARG A 51 -8.22 -3.89 -2.92
N ILE A 52 -8.55 -4.55 -1.82
CA ILE A 52 -7.76 -4.49 -0.57
C ILE A 52 -6.79 -5.66 -0.55
N ILE A 53 -5.50 -5.39 -0.31
CA ILE A 53 -4.42 -6.37 -0.31
C ILE A 53 -3.71 -6.32 1.05
N PRO A 54 -4.10 -7.16 2.02
CA PRO A 54 -3.43 -7.25 3.31
C PRO A 54 -2.01 -7.82 3.12
N ILE A 55 -1.02 -7.17 3.73
CA ILE A 55 0.35 -7.67 3.81
C ILE A 55 0.71 -7.94 5.26
N ASN A 56 0.91 -9.21 5.58
CA ASN A 56 1.26 -9.71 6.91
C ASN A 56 2.15 -10.97 6.79
N PRO A 57 3.35 -11.00 7.40
CA PRO A 57 4.27 -12.13 7.28
C PRO A 57 3.76 -13.47 7.80
N ARG A 58 2.70 -13.48 8.63
CA ARG A 58 2.22 -14.68 9.34
C ARG A 58 0.80 -15.07 8.99
N ALA A 59 -0.08 -14.09 8.81
CA ALA A 59 -1.48 -14.33 8.52
C ALA A 59 -1.70 -14.63 7.03
N LEU A 60 -2.36 -15.75 6.73
CA LEU A 60 -2.77 -16.11 5.37
C LEU A 60 -4.07 -15.41 4.96
N GLU A 61 -4.84 -14.94 5.92
CA GLU A 61 -6.10 -14.24 5.73
C GLU A 61 -6.29 -13.19 6.83
N ILE A 62 -6.86 -12.02 6.47
CA ILE A 62 -7.23 -10.96 7.41
C ILE A 62 -8.61 -10.43 7.02
N MET A 63 -9.57 -10.49 7.95
CA MET A 63 -10.96 -10.07 7.73
C MET A 63 -11.64 -10.72 6.51
N GLY A 64 -11.39 -12.02 6.27
CA GLY A 64 -11.95 -12.72 5.10
C GLY A 64 -11.23 -12.46 3.78
N ILE A 65 -10.13 -11.69 3.80
CA ILE A 65 -9.36 -11.32 2.60
C ILE A 65 -8.01 -12.03 2.63
N GLN A 66 -7.66 -12.70 1.53
CA GLN A 66 -6.36 -13.34 1.36
C GLN A 66 -5.22 -12.34 1.63
N SER A 67 -4.30 -12.73 2.50
CA SER A 67 -3.14 -11.95 2.90
C SER A 67 -1.86 -12.51 2.27
N PHE A 68 -0.91 -11.62 1.98
CA PHE A 68 0.39 -11.95 1.42
C PHE A 68 1.51 -11.67 2.42
N GLN A 69 2.61 -12.43 2.36
CA GLN A 69 3.70 -12.29 3.33
C GLN A 69 4.52 -11.01 3.12
N SER A 70 4.59 -10.54 1.88
CA SER A 70 5.32 -9.35 1.44
C SER A 70 4.66 -8.72 0.22
N LEU A 71 5.01 -7.47 -0.10
CA LEU A 71 4.49 -6.79 -1.30
C LEU A 71 4.88 -7.55 -2.58
N SER A 72 6.10 -8.10 -2.60
CA SER A 72 6.64 -8.88 -3.73
C SER A 72 5.90 -10.20 -3.95
N SER A 73 5.33 -10.80 -2.90
CA SER A 73 4.58 -12.06 -3.03
C SER A 73 3.16 -11.89 -3.57
N CYS A 74 2.64 -10.66 -3.59
CA CYS A 74 1.38 -10.36 -4.25
C CYS A 74 1.58 -10.38 -5.78
N PRO A 75 0.84 -11.17 -6.56
CA PRO A 75 0.98 -11.18 -8.03
C PRO A 75 0.39 -9.94 -8.69
N ASP A 76 -0.54 -9.26 -8.01
CA ASP A 76 -1.32 -8.16 -8.57
C ASP A 76 -0.57 -6.82 -8.55
N ARG A 77 -1.07 -5.87 -9.35
CA ARG A 77 -0.63 -4.47 -9.30
C ARG A 77 -1.16 -3.78 -8.03
N ILE A 78 -0.32 -2.96 -7.41
CA ILE A 78 -0.64 -2.16 -6.23
C ILE A 78 -0.54 -0.69 -6.62
N ASP A 79 -1.63 0.06 -6.47
CA ASP A 79 -1.63 1.50 -6.81
C ASP A 79 -1.18 2.36 -5.63
N LEU A 80 -1.49 1.92 -4.41
CA LEU A 80 -1.17 2.61 -3.16
C LEU A 80 -0.79 1.62 -2.06
N ALA A 81 0.26 1.92 -1.30
CA ALA A 81 0.65 1.16 -0.10
C ALA A 81 0.49 2.02 1.17
N ILE A 82 -0.32 1.55 2.11
CA ILE A 82 -0.45 2.13 3.46
C ILE A 82 0.47 1.35 4.40
N ILE A 83 1.48 2.02 4.95
CA ILE A 83 2.53 1.39 5.76
C ILE A 83 2.26 1.63 7.25
N VAL A 84 1.92 0.56 7.97
CA VAL A 84 1.56 0.57 9.40
C VAL A 84 2.43 -0.42 10.17
N VAL A 85 3.74 -0.23 10.11
CA VAL A 85 4.74 -1.07 10.76
C VAL A 85 5.64 -0.25 11.69
N PRO A 86 6.32 -0.88 12.67
CA PRO A 86 7.33 -0.18 13.46
C PRO A 86 8.39 0.49 12.58
N ALA A 87 8.85 1.69 12.97
CA ALA A 87 9.72 2.55 12.17
C ALA A 87 10.95 1.84 11.57
N ARG A 88 11.58 0.95 12.34
CA ARG A 88 12.75 0.15 11.88
C ARG A 88 12.49 -0.70 10.63
N HIS A 89 11.24 -1.05 10.34
CA HIS A 89 10.86 -1.87 9.19
C HIS A 89 10.51 -1.03 7.96
N VAL A 90 10.25 0.27 8.14
CA VAL A 90 9.82 1.17 7.06
C VAL A 90 10.83 1.20 5.89
N PRO A 91 12.16 1.29 6.10
CA PRO A 91 13.10 1.29 4.97
C PRO A 91 13.02 0.03 4.08
N SER A 92 12.85 -1.14 4.70
CA SER A 92 12.68 -2.41 3.96
C SER A 92 11.40 -2.41 3.14
N VAL A 93 10.30 -1.93 3.73
CA VAL A 93 9.01 -1.84 3.03
C VAL A 93 9.10 -0.86 1.86
N PHE A 94 9.78 0.27 2.02
CA PHE A 94 10.01 1.23 0.93
C PHE A 94 10.81 0.62 -0.22
N GLN A 95 11.82 -0.20 0.07
CA GLN A 95 12.56 -0.92 -0.95
C GLN A 95 11.67 -1.91 -1.72
N GLU A 96 10.80 -2.63 -1.00
CA GLU A 96 9.82 -3.53 -1.64
C GLU A 96 8.83 -2.76 -2.52
N CYS A 97 8.34 -1.60 -2.08
CA CYS A 97 7.50 -0.72 -2.90
C CYS A 97 8.22 -0.37 -4.20
N GLY A 98 9.46 0.16 -4.11
CA GLY A 98 10.23 0.55 -5.29
C GLY A 98 10.56 -0.61 -6.24
N ALA A 99 10.70 -1.83 -5.71
CA ALA A 99 10.89 -3.03 -6.53
C ALA A 99 9.60 -3.51 -7.21
N LYS A 100 8.44 -3.23 -6.61
CA LYS A 100 7.12 -3.64 -7.10
C LYS A 100 6.60 -2.72 -8.22
N GLY A 101 7.01 -1.45 -8.24
CA GLY A 101 6.69 -0.45 -9.27
C GLY A 101 6.18 0.85 -8.68
#